data_AF-A0A6G1X7Z8-F1
#
_entry.id   AF-A0A6G1X7Z8-F1
#
_cell.length_a   1.000
_cell.length_b   1.000
_cell.length_c   1.000
_cell.angle_alpha   90.00
_cell.angle_beta   90.00
_cell.angle_gamma   90.00
#
_symmetry.space_group_name_H-M   'P 1'
#
loop_
_entity.id
_entity.type
_entity.pdbx_description
1 polymer ?
#
loop_
_entity_poly.entity_id
_entity_poly.type
_entity_poly.pdbx_seq_one_letter_code
_entity_poly.pdbx_strand_id
1 'polypeptide(L)'
;MAKIKAPNKGYTGTSAGVSFVKGEAETDDKWLIEWFKNKGYEVDDSAEKEAERKAKEEAERLAKEKAEAEAEAKSKQEAEAKAKKEAEEKAKQEAETKKKTAKEDKKASSN
;
A
#
# COMPACT_ATOMS: atom_id res chain seq x y z
N MET A 1 -13.56 1.08 -20.44
CA MET A 1 -13.88 0.88 -21.87
C MET A 1 -14.13 -0.58 -22.14
N ALA A 2 -15.35 -0.91 -22.58
CA ALA A 2 -15.70 -2.24 -23.08
C ALA A 2 -16.01 -2.18 -24.56
N LYS A 3 -15.64 -3.24 -25.28
CA LYS A 3 -15.89 -3.36 -26.70
C LYS A 3 -17.13 -4.22 -26.95
N ILE A 4 -18.14 -3.63 -27.56
CA ILE A 4 -19.39 -4.29 -27.90
C ILE A 4 -19.32 -4.76 -29.35
N LYS A 5 -19.64 -6.02 -29.58
CA LYS A 5 -19.74 -6.64 -30.90
C LYS A 5 -21.20 -6.95 -31.21
N ALA A 6 -21.69 -6.36 -32.28
CA ALA A 6 -22.99 -6.62 -32.83
C ALA A 6 -23.06 -8.03 -33.44
N PRO A 7 -24.25 -8.68 -33.40
CA PRO A 7 -24.45 -9.97 -34.05
C PRO A 7 -24.21 -9.91 -35.57
N ASN A 8 -24.44 -8.74 -36.17
CA ASN A 8 -24.13 -8.48 -37.57
C ASN A 8 -22.77 -7.77 -37.68
N LYS A 9 -21.74 -8.52 -38.11
CA LYS A 9 -20.36 -8.04 -38.31
C LYS A 9 -20.19 -6.97 -39.40
N GLY A 10 -21.21 -6.76 -40.25
CA GLY A 10 -21.21 -5.68 -41.25
C GLY A 10 -21.94 -4.43 -40.79
N TYR A 11 -22.58 -4.43 -39.62
CA TYR A 11 -23.45 -3.34 -39.20
C TYR A 11 -22.66 -2.06 -38.92
N THR A 12 -23.02 -1.00 -39.63
CA THR A 12 -22.47 0.34 -39.41
C THR A 12 -23.64 1.29 -39.22
N GLY A 13 -23.76 1.88 -38.03
CA GLY A 13 -24.92 2.67 -37.63
C GLY A 13 -24.96 2.92 -36.12
N THR A 14 -25.98 3.61 -35.64
CA THR A 14 -26.11 3.96 -34.23
C THR A 14 -27.14 3.04 -33.55
N SER A 15 -26.76 2.37 -32.46
CA SER A 15 -27.65 1.55 -31.64
C SER A 15 -27.63 2.05 -30.19
N ALA A 16 -28.80 2.36 -29.63
CA ALA A 16 -28.95 2.89 -28.27
C ALA A 16 -28.05 4.12 -27.96
N GLY A 17 -27.74 4.94 -28.97
CA GLY A 17 -26.83 6.09 -28.84
C GLY A 17 -25.35 5.78 -29.04
N VAL A 18 -24.97 4.51 -29.18
CA VAL A 18 -23.58 4.09 -29.43
C VAL A 18 -23.38 3.85 -30.92
N SER A 19 -22.27 4.37 -31.45
CA SER A 19 -21.91 4.21 -32.85
C SER A 19 -21.18 2.89 -33.07
N PHE A 20 -21.73 2.05 -33.95
CA PHE A 20 -21.13 0.81 -34.41
C PHE A 20 -20.46 1.04 -35.76
N VAL A 21 -19.25 0.50 -35.92
CA VAL A 21 -18.49 0.47 -37.16
C VAL A 21 -18.10 -0.98 -37.42
N LYS A 22 -18.54 -1.57 -38.54
CA LYS A 22 -18.31 -2.99 -38.86
C LYS A 22 -18.68 -3.94 -37.71
N GLY A 23 -19.81 -3.66 -37.08
CA GLY A 23 -20.32 -4.45 -35.96
C GLY A 23 -19.53 -4.28 -34.67
N GLU A 24 -18.62 -3.32 -34.56
CA GLU A 24 -17.85 -3.05 -33.36
C GLU A 24 -18.17 -1.66 -32.82
N ALA A 25 -18.38 -1.55 -31.53
CA ALA A 25 -18.61 -0.31 -30.81
C ALA A 25 -17.80 -0.30 -29.51
N GLU A 26 -17.48 0.88 -29.01
CA GLU A 26 -16.78 1.06 -27.74
C GLU A 26 -17.63 1.95 -26.84
N THR A 27 -17.76 1.57 -25.58
CA THR A 27 -18.46 2.38 -24.57
C THR A 27 -17.84 2.17 -23.19
N ASP A 28 -17.88 3.21 -22.37
CA ASP A 28 -17.53 3.18 -20.95
C ASP A 28 -18.77 3.09 -20.06
N ASP A 29 -19.96 3.23 -20.64
CA ASP A 29 -21.21 3.26 -19.89
C ASP A 29 -21.60 1.86 -19.43
N LYS A 30 -21.37 1.57 -18.14
CA LYS A 30 -21.70 0.29 -17.50
C LYS A 30 -23.14 -0.15 -17.76
N TRP A 31 -24.09 0.80 -17.75
CA TRP A 31 -25.49 0.52 -18.04
C TRP A 31 -25.70 0.05 -19.49
N LEU A 32 -25.02 0.67 -20.46
CA LEU A 32 -25.11 0.23 -21.86
C LEU A 32 -24.43 -1.13 -22.05
N ILE A 33 -23.28 -1.36 -21.41
CA ILE A 33 -22.59 -2.66 -21.42
C ILE A 33 -23.52 -3.78 -20.98
N GLU A 34 -24.21 -3.62 -19.85
CA GLU A 34 -25.19 -4.59 -19.36
C GLU A 34 -26.41 -4.72 -20.28
N TRP A 35 -26.91 -3.59 -20.78
CA TRP A 35 -28.01 -3.58 -21.74
C TRP A 35 -27.68 -4.39 -22.99
N PHE A 36 -26.50 -4.18 -23.58
CA PHE A 36 -26.01 -4.90 -24.75
C PHE A 36 -25.82 -6.40 -24.45
N LYS A 37 -25.24 -6.76 -23.30
CA LYS A 37 -25.17 -8.17 -22.84
C LYS A 37 -26.55 -8.81 -22.77
N ASN A 38 -27.53 -8.13 -22.17
CA ASN A 38 -28.90 -8.64 -22.05
C ASN A 38 -29.64 -8.74 -23.41
N LYS A 39 -29.24 -7.93 -24.39
CA LYS A 39 -29.77 -7.96 -25.76
C LYS A 39 -29.08 -8.99 -26.65
N GLY A 40 -28.09 -9.72 -26.14
CA GLY A 40 -27.37 -10.76 -26.87
C GLY A 40 -26.19 -10.26 -27.71
N TYR A 41 -25.67 -9.07 -27.41
CA TYR A 41 -24.44 -8.57 -28.01
C TYR A 41 -23.24 -9.15 -27.24
N GLU A 42 -22.17 -9.45 -27.96
CA GLU A 42 -20.93 -9.92 -27.34
C GLU A 42 -20.18 -8.71 -26.78
N VAL A 43 -19.99 -8.66 -25.47
CA VAL A 43 -19.25 -7.55 -24.83
C VAL A 43 -17.94 -8.06 -24.28
N ASP A 44 -16.85 -7.54 -24.86
CA ASP A 44 -15.48 -7.78 -24.42
C ASP A 44 -15.07 -6.70 -23.41
N ASP A 45 -15.15 -7.09 -22.13
CA ASP A 45 -14.76 -6.27 -20.96
C ASP A 45 -13.35 -6.65 -20.46
N SER A 46 -12.61 -7.45 -21.24
CA SER A 46 -11.37 -8.09 -20.80
C SER A 46 -10.27 -7.07 -20.47
N ALA A 47 -10.27 -5.91 -21.14
CA ALA A 47 -9.32 -4.83 -20.90
C ALA A 47 -9.53 -4.13 -19.54
N GLU A 48 -10.79 -3.86 -19.18
CA GLU A 48 -11.13 -3.18 -17.93
C GLU A 48 -10.90 -4.10 -16.72
N LYS A 49 -11.31 -5.37 -16.84
CA LYS A 49 -11.14 -6.36 -15.78
C LYS A 49 -9.67 -6.72 -15.51
N GLU A 50 -8.83 -6.76 -16.56
CA GLU A 50 -7.40 -7.00 -16.36
C GLU A 50 -6.70 -5.78 -15.74
N ALA A 51 -7.07 -4.56 -16.15
CA ALA A 51 -6.56 -3.33 -15.55
C ALA A 51 -6.94 -3.21 -14.07
N GLU A 52 -8.19 -3.51 -13.71
CA GLU A 52 -8.65 -3.49 -12.31
C GLU A 52 -7.90 -4.52 -11.46
N ARG A 53 -7.68 -5.73 -11.99
CA ARG A 53 -6.92 -6.77 -11.28
C ARG A 53 -5.48 -6.35 -11.04
N LYS A 54 -4.80 -5.78 -12.04
CA LYS A 54 -3.42 -5.29 -11.93
C LYS A 54 -3.32 -4.13 -10.93
N ALA A 55 -4.24 -3.17 -10.99
CA ALA A 55 -4.28 -2.05 -10.05
C ALA A 55 -4.50 -2.51 -8.61
N LYS A 56 -5.39 -3.48 -8.39
CA LYS A 56 -5.65 -4.04 -7.05
C LYS A 56 -4.44 -4.81 -6.51
N GLU A 57 -3.78 -5.61 -7.34
CA GLU A 57 -2.59 -6.36 -6.94
C GLU A 57 -1.41 -5.42 -6.62
N GLU A 58 -1.21 -4.37 -7.42
CA GLU A 58 -0.17 -3.37 -7.17
C GLU A 58 -0.43 -2.58 -5.87
N ALA A 59 -1.68 -2.17 -5.63
CA ALA A 59 -2.08 -1.50 -4.40
C ALA A 59 -1.87 -2.39 -3.16
N GLU A 60 -2.17 -3.68 -3.24
CA GLU A 60 -1.99 -4.62 -2.13
C GLU A 60 -0.49 -4.86 -1.84
N ARG A 61 0.35 -4.96 -2.88
CA ARG A 61 1.81 -5.08 -2.71
C ARG A 61 2.41 -3.82 -2.09
N LEU A 62 2.03 -2.63 -2.55
CA LEU A 62 2.51 -1.36 -1.96
C LEU A 62 2.09 -1.23 -0.49
N ALA A 63 0.85 -1.60 -0.16
CA ALA A 63 0.35 -1.55 1.21
C ALA A 63 1.14 -2.50 2.14
N LYS A 64 1.42 -3.72 1.67
CA LYS A 64 2.19 -4.71 2.44
C LYS A 64 3.65 -4.29 2.62
N GLU A 65 4.29 -3.81 1.56
CA GLU A 65 5.69 -3.35 1.62
C GLU A 65 5.84 -2.14 2.56
N LYS A 66 4.93 -1.17 2.48
CA LYS A 66 4.94 -0.01 3.38
C LYS A 66 4.72 -0.44 4.84
N ALA A 67 3.84 -1.41 5.09
CA ALA A 67 3.60 -1.92 6.45
C ALA A 67 4.83 -2.65 7.01
N GLU A 68 5.52 -3.48 6.22
CA GLU A 68 6.76 -4.15 6.65
C GLU A 68 7.89 -3.14 6.89
N ALA A 69 8.08 -2.17 6.00
CA ALA A 69 9.11 -1.14 6.16
C ALA A 69 8.89 -0.27 7.41
N GLU A 70 7.64 0.09 7.70
CA GLU A 70 7.29 0.89 8.87
C GLU A 70 7.47 0.09 10.18
N ALA A 71 7.15 -1.20 10.18
CA ALA A 71 7.39 -2.10 11.31
C ALA A 71 8.90 -2.29 11.59
N GLU A 72 9.71 -2.50 10.55
CA GLU A 72 11.16 -2.66 10.70
C GLU A 72 11.82 -1.37 11.22
N ALA A 73 11.45 -0.21 10.64
CA ALA A 73 11.97 1.08 11.07
C ALA A 73 11.64 1.38 12.54
N LYS A 74 10.41 1.08 12.97
CA LYS A 74 9.99 1.28 14.35
C LYS A 74 10.73 0.36 15.32
N SER A 75 10.99 -0.89 14.93
CA SER A 75 11.76 -1.84 15.73
C SER A 75 13.23 -1.40 15.91
N LYS A 76 13.87 -0.93 14.84
CA LYS A 76 15.24 -0.40 14.89
C LYS A 76 15.35 0.85 15.77
N GLN A 77 14.40 1.79 15.65
CA GLN A 77 14.38 2.99 16.50
C GLN A 77 14.19 2.65 17.99
N GLU A 78 13.31 1.71 18.32
CA GLU A 78 13.07 1.35 19.71
C GLU A 78 14.28 0.65 20.35
N ALA A 79 14.97 -0.21 19.59
CA ALA A 79 16.19 -0.87 20.03
C ALA A 79 17.33 0.14 20.27
N GLU A 80 17.53 1.09 19.36
CA GLU A 80 18.56 2.12 19.51
C GLU A 80 18.27 3.07 20.69
N ALA A 81 17.01 3.46 20.86
CA ALA A 81 16.59 4.32 21.97
C ALA A 81 16.79 3.64 23.35
N LYS A 82 16.49 2.34 23.47
CA LYS A 82 16.75 1.56 24.69
C LYS A 82 18.24 1.45 24.99
N ALA A 83 19.07 1.15 23.99
CA ALA A 83 20.51 1.03 24.16
C ALA A 83 21.15 2.35 24.63
N LYS A 84 20.71 3.48 24.06
CA LYS A 84 21.23 4.81 24.43
C LYS A 84 20.84 5.22 25.87
N LYS A 85 19.60 4.91 26.29
CA LYS A 85 19.15 5.19 27.67
C LYS A 85 19.90 4.34 28.69
N GLU A 86 20.10 3.05 28.42
CA GLU A 86 20.79 2.16 29.37
C GLU A 86 22.27 2.54 29.55
N ALA A 87 22.94 2.97 28.47
CA ALA A 87 24.31 3.44 28.54
C ALA A 87 24.45 4.74 29.35
N GLU A 88 23.51 5.69 29.18
CA GLU A 88 23.53 6.95 29.92
C GLU A 88 23.26 6.75 31.43
N GLU A 89 22.35 5.84 31.78
CA GLU A 89 22.02 5.57 33.18
C GLU A 89 23.18 4.88 33.92
N LYS A 90 23.83 3.88 33.29
CA LYS A 90 25.03 3.23 33.83
C LYS A 90 26.17 4.22 34.07
N ALA A 91 26.40 5.16 33.14
CA ALA A 91 27.43 6.18 33.30
C ALA A 91 27.14 7.13 34.48
N LYS A 92 25.87 7.51 34.69
CA LYS A 92 25.47 8.36 35.83
C LYS A 92 25.62 7.64 37.18
N GLN A 93 25.25 6.36 37.27
CA GLN A 93 25.43 5.56 38.49
C GLN A 93 26.91 5.34 38.86
N GLU A 94 27.79 5.09 37.88
CA GLU A 94 29.23 4.94 38.16
C GLU A 94 29.87 6.24 38.64
N ALA A 95 29.45 7.39 38.09
CA ALA A 95 29.93 8.69 38.53
C ALA A 95 29.47 9.04 39.96
N GLU A 96 28.23 8.66 40.33
CA GLU A 96 27.70 8.94 41.67
C GLU A 96 28.31 8.02 42.74
N THR A 97 28.57 6.75 42.42
CA THR A 97 29.22 5.79 43.33
C THR A 97 30.67 6.14 43.62
N LYS A 98 31.46 6.53 42.61
CA LYS A 98 32.84 7.03 42.81
C LYS A 98 32.92 8.30 43.66
N LYS A 99 31.91 9.17 43.61
CA LYS A 99 31.82 10.35 44.48
C LYS A 99 31.48 10.02 45.93
N LYS A 100 30.67 8.97 46.18
CA LYS A 100 30.32 8.54 47.53
C LYS A 100 31.48 7.84 48.23
N THR A 101 32.19 6.94 47.54
CA THR A 101 33.37 6.25 48.11
C THR A 101 34.52 7.19 48.44
N ALA A 102 34.88 8.11 47.52
CA ALA A 102 35.95 9.09 47.77
C ALA A 102 35.68 10.05 48.95
N LYS A 103 34.40 10.24 49.33
CA LYS A 103 34.00 11.07 50.48
C LYS A 103 34.06 10.29 51.79
N GLU A 104 33.94 8.97 51.74
CA GLU A 104 34.01 8.06 52.90
C GLU A 104 35.48 7.76 53.28
N ASP A 105 36.36 7.53 52.30
CA ASP A 105 37.80 7.33 52.53
C ASP A 105 38.49 8.54 53.18
N LYS A 106 38.08 9.78 52.82
CA LYS A 106 38.60 11.00 53.47
C LYS A 106 38.13 11.16 54.92
N LYS A 107 37.01 10.55 55.31
CA LYS A 107 36.48 10.64 56.68
C LYS A 107 37.12 9.58 57.60
N ALA A 108 37.53 8.43 57.04
CA ALA A 108 38.21 7.36 57.79
C ALA A 108 39.69 7.66 58.09
N SER A 109 40.38 8.44 57.25
CA SER A 109 41.80 8.79 57.45
C SER A 109 42.06 9.94 58.44
N SER A 110 41.02 10.55 59.01
CA SER A 110 41.13 11.73 59.90
C SER A 110 40.83 11.43 61.37
N ASN A 111 40.69 10.16 61.74
CA ASN A 111 40.47 9.68 63.12
C ASN A 111 41.62 8.77 63.56
#